data_AF-A0A5B0GR31-F1
#
_entry.id   AF-A0A5B0GR31-F1
#
_cell.length_a   1.000
_cell.length_b   1.000
_cell.length_c   1.000
_cell.angle_alpha   90.00
_cell.angle_beta   90.00
_cell.angle_gamma   90.00
#
_symmetry.space_group_name_H-M   'P 1'
#
loop_
_entity.id
_entity.type
_entity.pdbx_description
1 polymer ?
#
loop_
_entity_poly.entity_id
_entity_poly.type
_entity_poly.pdbx_seq_one_letter_code
_entity_poly.pdbx_strand_id
1 'polypeptide(L)'
;MNIVDMARASGLAVILDGRIGREEYQSVCGSVSALQRFAEAVCQGAASQRESAAPRSPAADLSGRLRRRLIGGVGISGGRAVFARRVSHNARRTLA
;
A
#
# COMPACT_ATOMS: atom_id res chain seq x y z
N MET A 1 0.32 -11.79 6.57
CA MET A 1 0.18 -12.19 5.15
C MET A 1 1.43 -12.94 4.73
N ASN A 2 1.34 -14.24 4.36
CA ASN A 2 2.50 -14.99 3.87
C ASN A 2 2.52 -14.97 2.33
N ILE A 3 3.47 -14.23 1.74
CA ILE A 3 3.56 -14.00 0.30
C ILE A 3 3.90 -15.28 -0.48
N VAL A 4 4.59 -16.22 0.14
CA VAL A 4 5.06 -17.47 -0.48
C VAL A 4 3.89 -18.42 -0.68
N ASP A 5 3.03 -18.53 0.33
CA ASP A 5 1.82 -19.34 0.24
C ASP A 5 0.85 -18.79 -0.81
N MET A 6 0.79 -17.47 -0.96
CA MET A 6 -0.01 -16.82 -2.00
C MET A 6 0.54 -17.12 -3.39
N ALA A 7 1.87 -17.17 -3.56
CA ALA A 7 2.48 -17.56 -4.83
C ALA A 7 2.10 -19.01 -5.20
N ARG A 8 2.18 -19.93 -4.22
CA ARG A 8 1.78 -21.34 -4.39
C ARG A 8 0.30 -21.48 -4.74
N ALA A 9 -0.58 -20.80 -4.01
CA ALA A 9 -2.02 -20.80 -4.27
C ALA A 9 -2.38 -20.22 -5.65
N SER A 10 -1.58 -19.29 -6.15
CA SER A 10 -1.77 -18.67 -7.48
C SER A 10 -1.24 -19.53 -8.63
N GLY A 11 -0.59 -20.65 -8.32
CA GLY A 11 -0.02 -21.58 -9.30
C GLY A 11 1.42 -21.25 -9.70
N LEU A 12 2.16 -20.49 -8.89
CA LEU A 12 3.60 -20.31 -9.04
C LEU A 12 4.36 -21.41 -8.30
N ALA A 13 5.42 -21.94 -8.91
CA ALA A 13 6.35 -22.86 -8.27
C ALA A 13 7.48 -22.08 -7.60
N VAL A 14 7.82 -22.43 -6.35
CA VAL A 14 8.96 -21.84 -5.62
C VAL A 14 10.19 -22.71 -5.90
N ILE A 15 11.20 -22.15 -6.57
CA ILE A 15 12.38 -22.90 -7.05
C ILE A 15 13.58 -22.73 -6.12
N LEU A 16 13.81 -21.51 -5.64
CA LEU A 16 14.89 -21.22 -4.72
C LEU A 16 14.28 -21.02 -3.34
N ASP A 17 14.90 -21.67 -2.36
CA ASP A 17 14.81 -21.33 -0.95
C ASP A 17 16.25 -21.31 -0.43
N GLY A 18 16.86 -20.14 -0.47
CA GLY A 18 18.27 -19.95 -0.18
C GLY A 18 18.45 -18.84 0.85
N ARG A 19 19.38 -19.02 1.79
CA ARG A 19 19.70 -17.98 2.77
C ARG A 19 21.15 -17.54 2.61
N ILE A 20 21.35 -16.25 2.36
CA ILE A 20 22.69 -15.65 2.29
C ILE A 20 22.82 -14.70 3.48
N GLY A 21 23.71 -15.05 4.41
CA GLY A 21 23.81 -14.35 5.69
C GLY A 21 22.52 -14.46 6.50
N ARG A 22 21.87 -13.31 6.73
CA ARG A 22 20.59 -13.21 7.46
C ARG A 22 19.37 -13.04 6.55
N GLU A 23 19.59 -12.94 5.23
CA GLU A 23 18.52 -12.72 4.26
C GLU A 23 18.09 -14.05 3.64
N GLU A 24 16.78 -14.25 3.60
CA GLU A 24 16.13 -15.37 2.92
C GLU A 24 15.68 -14.94 1.54
N TYR A 25 16.03 -15.74 0.55
CA TYR A 25 15.77 -15.52 -0.86
C TYR A 25 14.90 -16.64 -1.37
N GLN A 26 13.78 -16.26 -1.98
CA GLN A 26 12.95 -17.19 -2.70
C GLN A 26 12.70 -16.72 -4.12
N SER A 27 12.79 -17.65 -5.06
CA SER A 27 12.50 -17.42 -6.47
C SER A 27 11.26 -18.19 -6.86
N VAL A 28 10.39 -17.58 -7.67
CA VAL A 28 9.16 -18.20 -8.15
C VAL A 28 9.11 -18.20 -9.68
N CYS A 29 8.55 -19.24 -10.27
CA CYS A 29 8.27 -19.31 -11.70
C CYS A 29 6.82 -19.76 -11.97
N GLY A 30 6.32 -19.45 -13.16
CA GLY A 30 5.00 -19.88 -13.60
C GLY A 30 4.55 -19.10 -14.83
N SER A 31 3.30 -19.31 -15.22
CA SER A 31 2.70 -18.59 -16.34
C SER A 31 2.37 -17.14 -15.98
N VAL A 32 2.21 -16.28 -16.99
CA VAL A 32 1.76 -14.89 -16.79
C VAL A 32 0.38 -14.85 -16.12
N SER A 33 -0.52 -15.77 -16.43
CA SER A 33 -1.82 -15.88 -15.78
C SER A 33 -1.71 -16.24 -14.29
N ALA A 34 -0.72 -17.04 -13.89
CA ALA A 34 -0.43 -17.28 -12.47
C ALA A 34 0.11 -16.02 -11.78
N LEU A 35 0.97 -15.25 -12.46
CA LEU A 35 1.47 -13.96 -11.96
C LEU A 35 0.34 -12.93 -11.78
N GLN A 36 -0.62 -12.87 -12.70
CA GLN A 36 -1.80 -12.00 -12.60
C GLN A 36 -2.63 -12.34 -11.35
N ARG A 37 -2.98 -13.62 -11.16
CA ARG A 37 -3.71 -14.10 -9.97
C ARG A 37 -2.96 -13.79 -8.67
N PHE A 38 -1.64 -13.94 -8.69
CA PHE A 38 -0.81 -13.60 -7.54
C PHE A 38 -0.86 -12.10 -7.21
N ALA A 39 -0.75 -11.23 -8.22
CA ALA A 39 -0.84 -9.78 -8.02
C ALA A 39 -2.21 -9.36 -7.45
N GLU A 40 -3.30 -9.96 -7.94
CA GLU A 40 -4.65 -9.74 -7.41
C GLU A 40 -4.75 -10.17 -5.94
N ALA A 41 -4.27 -11.38 -5.62
CA ALA A 41 -4.28 -11.89 -4.25
C ALA A 41 -3.50 -10.96 -3.28
N VAL A 42 -2.33 -10.45 -3.70
CA VAL A 42 -1.51 -9.52 -2.90
C VAL A 42 -2.24 -8.21 -2.65
N CYS A 43 -2.88 -7.65 -3.68
CA CYS A 43 -3.67 -6.42 -3.55
C CYS A 43 -4.86 -6.59 -2.59
N GLN A 44 -5.59 -7.72 -2.69
CA GLN A 44 -6.72 -8.03 -1.81
C GLN A 44 -6.27 -8.22 -0.35
N GLY A 45 -5.22 -9.01 -0.12
CA GLY A 45 -4.68 -9.23 1.22
C GLY A 45 -4.17 -7.95 1.89
N ALA A 46 -3.59 -7.03 1.12
CA ALA A 46 -3.19 -5.72 1.61
C ALA A 46 -4.41 -4.84 1.98
N ALA A 47 -5.47 -4.85 1.18
CA ALA A 47 -6.70 -4.12 1.47
C ALA A 47 -7.37 -4.62 2.76
N SER A 48 -7.49 -5.94 2.94
CA SER A 48 -8.10 -6.55 4.14
C SER A 48 -7.33 -6.23 5.43
N GLN A 49 -5.99 -6.12 5.36
CA GLN A 49 -5.18 -5.69 6.51
C GLN A 49 -5.41 -4.23 6.89
N ARG A 50 -5.64 -3.34 5.91
CA ARG A 50 -5.92 -1.92 6.15
C ARG A 50 -7.29 -1.71 6.79
N GLU A 51 -8.29 -2.46 6.37
CA GLU A 51 -9.63 -2.47 6.98
C GLU A 51 -9.56 -2.94 8.44
N SER A 52 -8.80 -4.00 8.71
CA SER A 52 -8.62 -4.54 10.07
C SER A 52 -7.81 -3.61 10.99
N ALA A 53 -6.99 -2.73 10.41
CA ALA A 53 -6.20 -1.73 11.12
C ALA A 53 -6.88 -0.34 11.17
N ALA A 54 -8.10 -0.20 10.62
CA ALA A 54 -8.82 1.05 10.67
C ALA A 54 -9.07 1.48 12.12
N PRO A 55 -8.87 2.77 12.44
CA PRO A 55 -9.01 3.26 13.80
C PRO A 55 -10.47 3.12 14.21
N ARG A 56 -10.68 2.51 15.38
CA ARG A 56 -11.96 2.59 16.10
C ARG A 56 -12.32 4.06 16.15
N SER A 57 -13.37 4.44 15.43
CA SER A 57 -13.73 5.85 15.32
C SER A 57 -14.02 6.40 16.71
N PRO A 58 -13.53 7.60 17.05
CA PRO A 58 -13.86 8.30 18.29
C PRO A 58 -15.29 8.86 18.17
N ALA A 59 -16.28 7.97 18.12
CA ALA A 59 -17.69 8.35 18.09
C ALA A 59 -18.29 8.50 19.50
N ALA A 60 -17.46 8.48 20.54
CA ALA A 60 -17.89 8.62 21.94
C ALA A 60 -17.62 10.00 22.58
N ASP A 61 -17.11 10.98 21.83
CA ASP A 61 -16.75 12.30 22.37
C ASP A 61 -17.70 13.46 21.98
N LEU A 62 -18.95 13.15 21.62
CA LEU A 62 -20.00 14.16 21.43
C LEU A 62 -20.64 14.65 22.75
N SER A 63 -20.04 14.36 23.91
CA SER A 63 -20.53 14.75 25.23
C SER A 63 -19.67 15.83 25.92
N GLY A 64 -19.04 16.72 25.16
CA GLY A 64 -18.00 17.60 25.76
C GLY A 64 -17.77 19.00 25.20
N ARG A 65 -18.55 19.53 24.24
CA ARG A 65 -18.26 20.89 23.69
C ARG A 65 -19.46 21.80 23.49
N LEU A 66 -20.40 21.74 24.43
CA LEU A 66 -21.41 22.78 24.60
C LEU A 66 -20.94 23.79 25.65
N ARG A 67 -19.79 24.44 25.43
CA ARG A 67 -19.31 25.59 26.22
C ARG A 67 -18.09 26.23 25.55
N ARG A 68 -18.30 27.31 24.79
CA ARG A 68 -17.69 28.63 25.04
C ARG A 68 -18.05 29.60 23.90
N ARG A 69 -18.86 30.58 24.27
CA ARG A 69 -19.21 31.81 23.56
C ARG A 69 -17.97 32.63 23.16
N LEU A 70 -18.07 33.26 21.99
CA LEU A 70 -17.63 34.62 21.60
C LEU A 70 -16.12 34.97 21.64
N ILE A 71 -15.76 35.97 20.81
CA ILE A 71 -14.43 36.55 20.48
C ILE A 71 -13.84 35.85 19.23
N GLY A 72 -13.56 36.46 18.07
CA GLY A 72 -13.18 37.84 17.72
C GLY A 72 -11.84 37.78 16.96
N GLY A 73 -11.71 38.44 15.80
CA GLY A 73 -10.45 38.63 15.03
C GLY A 73 -10.27 37.65 13.85
N VAL A 74 -10.31 38.07 12.57
CA VAL A 74 -9.34 38.87 11.78
C VAL A 74 -8.17 38.04 11.23
N GLY A 75 -8.10 37.97 9.89
CA GLY A 75 -6.90 37.70 9.07
C GLY A 75 -6.47 36.22 8.99
N ILE A 76 -5.77 35.70 7.97
CA ILE A 76 -5.09 36.29 6.81
C ILE A 76 -4.85 35.14 5.80
N SER A 77 -4.92 35.46 4.50
CA SER A 77 -4.09 34.99 3.37
C SER A 77 -3.42 33.60 3.35
N GLY A 78 -3.57 32.93 2.19
CA GLY A 78 -2.40 32.68 1.33
C GLY A 78 -1.96 31.22 1.14
N GLY A 79 -1.83 30.82 -0.13
CA GLY A 79 -0.87 29.79 -0.54
C GLY A 79 -1.43 28.46 -1.03
N ARG A 80 -2.02 28.43 -2.24
CA ARG A 80 -2.22 27.18 -3.01
C ARG A 80 -0.91 26.77 -3.68
N ALA A 81 -0.15 25.89 -3.04
CA ALA A 81 0.95 25.19 -3.71
C ALA A 81 0.39 24.04 -4.55
N VAL A 82 0.42 24.20 -5.88
CA VAL A 82 0.09 23.15 -6.85
C VAL A 82 1.30 22.23 -6.97
N PHE A 83 1.18 21.01 -6.45
CA PHE A 83 2.21 19.99 -6.60
C PHE A 83 2.30 19.55 -8.06
N ALA A 84 3.50 19.73 -8.61
CA ALA A 84 3.86 19.37 -9.97
C ALA A 84 3.81 17.85 -10.18
N ARG A 85 3.13 17.48 -11.27
CA ARG A 85 2.98 16.13 -11.81
C ARG A 85 4.28 15.73 -12.51
N ARG A 86 5.05 14.79 -11.94
CA ARG A 86 6.25 14.23 -12.59
C ARG A 86 5.86 12.92 -13.29
N VAL A 87 5.81 12.95 -14.61
CA VAL A 87 5.67 11.77 -15.49
C VAL A 87 7.07 11.18 -15.70
N SER A 88 7.28 9.95 -15.24
CA SER A 88 8.49 9.17 -15.55
C SER A 88 8.35 8.52 -16.92
N HIS A 89 9.11 9.01 -17.91
CA HIS A 89 9.38 8.27 -19.12
C HIS A 89 10.51 7.28 -18.85
N ASN A 90 10.18 6.00 -18.71
CA ASN A 90 11.19 4.94 -18.65
C ASN A 90 11.72 4.66 -20.06
N ALA A 91 13.01 4.90 -20.24
CA ALA A 91 13.72 4.80 -21.50
C ALA A 91 13.89 3.32 -21.91
N ARG A 92 13.42 3.00 -23.11
CA ARG A 92 13.81 1.77 -23.81
C ARG A 92 15.18 1.99 -24.43
N ARG A 93 16.19 1.25 -23.96
CA ARG A 93 17.45 0.98 -24.69
C ARG A 93 17.51 -0.53 -24.91
N THR A 94 17.25 -0.98 -26.14
CA THR A 94 18.24 -1.44 -27.15
C THR A 94 19.16 -2.55 -26.66
N LEU A 95 19.07 -3.73 -27.28
CA LEU A 95 20.24 -4.46 -27.79
C LEU A 95 19.83 -5.24 -29.05
N ALA A 96 20.64 -5.03 -30.08
CA ALA A 96 20.80 -5.88 -31.26
C ALA A 96 21.96 -6.84 -30.98
#